data_AF-A0A3A0D9B0-F1
#
_entry.id   AF-A0A3A0D9B0-F1
#
_cell.length_a   1.000
_cell.length_b   1.000
_cell.length_c   1.000
_cell.angle_alpha   90.00
_cell.angle_beta   90.00
_cell.angle_gamma   90.00
#
_symmetry.space_group_name_H-M   'P 1'
#
loop_
_entity.id
_entity.type
_entity.pdbx_description
1 polymer ?
#
loop_
_entity_poly.entity_id
_entity_poly.type
_entity_poly.pdbx_seq_one_letter_code
_entity_poly.pdbx_strand_id
1 'polypeptide(L)'
;MPRIVSSRLVSPCAVLAVAALCSLGNFKSTPVAAAQEKPQKEVIPHAQDKPPGPALSPEEAIAKMKVPEGFTVELVAAEPDVVNPVAMTIDERGRFWITESFEYPRHSAGKGRDRVKILEDTDADGKADKVTIFADDLNIPSGIAVGHGGVWVANAPDILFMQDTDGDGKADKREVVVTGFGRDDTHELPNSLTWGPDGWLYGLNGVFNQSHVKQNGKEWKFTCAMFRIHPRTREFQIFCEGTSNPWGIAFDEEGSAFVSACVIDHLWHL
;
A
#
# COMPACT_ATOMS: atom_id res chain seq x y z
N MET A 1 9.98 49.13 -9.01
CA MET A 1 10.78 50.16 -8.31
C MET A 1 9.85 51.27 -7.86
N PRO A 2 10.06 51.96 -6.72
CA PRO A 2 11.31 52.13 -5.94
C PRO A 2 11.33 51.27 -4.65
N ARG A 3 12.45 50.69 -4.15
CA ARG A 3 13.76 51.18 -3.64
C ARG A 3 13.66 51.89 -2.27
N ILE A 4 14.01 51.19 -1.16
CA ILE A 4 15.30 51.18 -0.40
C ILE A 4 15.50 52.50 0.39
N VAL A 5 15.80 52.49 1.71
CA VAL A 5 17.14 52.64 2.37
C VAL A 5 16.90 52.44 3.89
N SER A 6 17.49 51.45 4.58
CA SER A 6 18.81 51.40 5.27
C SER A 6 18.93 52.21 6.57
N SER A 7 19.39 51.60 7.66
CA SER A 7 20.78 51.71 8.14
C SER A 7 21.00 50.91 9.44
N ARG A 8 22.25 50.46 9.62
CA ARG A 8 22.75 49.66 10.75
C ARG A 8 23.47 50.55 11.79
N LEU A 9 23.70 49.93 12.97
CA LEU A 9 24.98 49.83 13.70
C LEU A 9 25.33 50.87 14.81
N VAL A 10 25.66 50.32 16.00
CA VAL A 10 26.90 50.50 16.83
C VAL A 10 26.69 50.78 18.35
N SER A 11 26.98 49.75 19.19
CA SER A 11 27.84 49.71 20.42
C SER A 11 27.47 50.57 21.68
N PRO A 12 28.13 50.46 22.87
CA PRO A 12 29.33 49.67 23.24
C PRO A 12 29.44 49.02 24.66
N CYS A 13 30.46 48.14 24.76
CA CYS A 13 31.44 47.86 25.85
C CYS A 13 31.06 47.63 27.32
N ALA A 14 31.58 46.53 27.89
CA ALA A 14 32.44 46.56 29.08
C ALA A 14 33.39 45.34 29.14
N VAL A 15 34.59 45.59 29.64
CA VAL A 15 35.82 44.77 29.67
C VAL A 15 35.96 44.07 31.02
N LEU A 16 36.59 42.89 31.06
CA LEU A 16 37.46 42.52 32.18
C LEU A 16 38.59 41.58 31.71
N ALA A 17 39.83 41.97 32.00
CA ALA A 17 41.05 41.22 31.74
C ALA A 17 41.63 40.72 33.07
N VAL A 18 42.12 39.48 33.11
CA VAL A 18 43.07 39.01 34.12
C VAL A 18 44.17 38.21 33.40
N ALA A 19 45.40 38.66 33.57
CA ALA A 19 46.61 38.01 33.09
C ALA A 19 47.21 37.14 34.20
N ALA A 20 47.67 35.93 33.84
CA ALA A 20 48.62 35.16 34.63
C ALA A 20 49.65 34.54 33.66
N LEU A 21 50.91 34.95 33.80
CA LEU A 21 52.07 34.30 33.18
C LEU A 21 52.36 32.99 33.92
N CYS A 22 52.69 31.92 33.20
CA CYS A 22 53.83 31.06 33.56
C CYS A 22 54.21 30.04 32.45
N SER A 23 55.53 29.98 32.23
CA SER A 23 56.35 28.92 31.63
C SER A 23 56.15 28.53 30.15
N LEU A 24 57.17 28.90 29.37
CA LEU A 24 57.50 28.44 28.02
C LEU A 24 57.71 26.92 27.99
N GLY A 25 56.76 26.20 27.40
CA GLY A 25 56.94 24.85 26.89
C GLY A 25 57.04 24.88 25.37
N ASN A 26 58.18 24.46 24.81
CA ASN A 26 58.36 24.27 23.37
C ASN A 26 57.44 23.15 22.84
N PHE A 27 56.22 23.50 22.43
CA PHE A 27 55.41 22.62 21.59
C PHE A 27 55.72 22.92 20.12
N LYS A 28 56.43 21.99 19.47
CA LYS A 28 56.52 21.98 18.01
C LYS A 28 55.12 21.69 17.46
N SER A 29 54.49 22.68 16.85
CA SER A 29 53.25 22.49 16.08
C SER A 29 53.60 21.79 14.75
N THR A 30 53.38 20.49 14.68
CA THR A 30 53.26 19.80 13.38
C THR A 30 51.93 20.24 12.74
N PRO A 31 51.92 20.75 11.51
CA PRO A 31 50.66 21.01 10.82
C PRO A 31 50.01 19.66 10.50
N VAL A 32 48.92 19.34 11.18
CA VAL A 32 48.03 18.26 10.73
C VAL A 32 47.33 18.79 9.50
N ALA A 33 47.79 18.35 8.32
CA ALA A 33 47.01 18.51 7.10
C ALA A 33 45.68 17.80 7.32
N ALA A 34 44.59 18.56 7.44
CA ALA A 34 43.25 18.01 7.43
C ALA A 34 43.04 17.35 6.06
N ALA A 35 43.18 16.02 6.02
CA ALA A 35 42.69 15.25 4.89
C ALA A 35 41.18 15.48 4.83
N GLN A 36 40.73 16.26 3.85
CA GLN A 36 39.32 16.31 3.50
C GLN A 36 38.93 14.93 2.98
N GLU A 37 38.30 14.13 3.83
CA GLU A 37 37.54 12.97 3.37
C GLU A 37 36.50 13.49 2.38
N LYS A 38 36.61 13.03 1.13
CA LYS A 38 35.57 13.26 0.14
C LYS A 38 34.28 12.65 0.71
N PRO A 39 33.14 13.36 0.71
CA PRO A 39 31.89 12.80 1.20
C PRO A 39 31.62 11.51 0.42
N GLN A 40 31.65 10.39 1.15
CA GLN A 40 31.33 9.09 0.59
C GLN A 40 29.88 9.19 0.13
N LYS A 41 29.67 9.09 -1.18
CA LYS A 41 28.33 9.09 -1.77
C LYS A 41 27.60 7.91 -1.14
N GLU A 42 26.63 8.20 -0.28
CA GLU A 42 25.81 7.18 0.36
C GLU A 42 25.16 6.37 -0.76
N VAL A 43 25.66 5.16 -0.98
CA VAL A 43 25.08 4.25 -1.97
C VAL A 43 23.79 3.77 -1.33
N ILE A 44 22.69 4.45 -1.64
CA ILE A 44 21.35 3.97 -1.33
C ILE A 44 21.25 2.61 -2.06
N PRO A 45 21.11 1.47 -1.36
CA PRO A 45 21.01 0.18 -2.02
C PRO A 45 19.70 0.14 -2.78
N HIS A 46 19.73 0.44 -4.07
CA HIS A 46 18.54 0.41 -4.93
C HIS A 46 18.13 -1.03 -5.32
N ALA A 47 18.85 -2.05 -4.85
CA ALA A 47 18.55 -3.45 -5.10
C ALA A 47 18.83 -4.25 -3.82
N GLN A 48 17.77 -4.76 -3.19
CA GLN A 48 17.88 -5.69 -2.09
C GLN A 48 17.95 -7.10 -2.67
N ASP A 49 19.12 -7.49 -3.20
CA ASP A 49 19.32 -8.79 -3.87
C ASP A 49 19.17 -9.99 -2.92
N LYS A 50 19.19 -9.73 -1.61
CA LYS A 50 18.98 -10.70 -0.54
C LYS A 50 18.17 -10.05 0.57
N PRO A 51 17.32 -10.82 1.28
CA PRO A 51 16.69 -10.33 2.49
C PRO A 51 17.74 -9.76 3.45
N PRO A 52 17.41 -8.71 4.22
CA PRO A 52 18.36 -8.03 5.12
C PRO A 52 18.81 -8.92 6.30
N GLY A 53 18.25 -10.12 6.43
CA GLY A 53 18.58 -11.11 7.44
C GLY A 53 17.91 -12.47 7.14
N PRO A 54 18.09 -13.47 8.01
CA PRO A 54 17.33 -14.71 7.92
C PRO A 54 15.82 -14.45 8.06
N ALA A 55 15.00 -15.34 7.51
CA ALA A 55 13.58 -15.38 7.81
C ALA A 55 13.38 -15.58 9.32
N LEU A 56 12.41 -14.87 9.89
CA LEU A 56 12.07 -14.94 11.31
C LEU A 56 10.86 -15.84 11.50
N SER A 57 10.76 -16.52 12.64
CA SER A 57 9.48 -17.08 13.06
C SER A 57 8.47 -15.93 13.32
N PRO A 58 7.16 -16.20 13.29
CA PRO A 58 6.15 -15.20 13.64
C PRO A 58 6.38 -14.57 15.02
N GLU A 59 6.75 -15.37 16.03
CA GLU A 59 7.03 -14.91 17.39
C GLU A 59 8.28 -14.04 17.45
N GLU A 60 9.34 -14.43 16.73
CA GLU A 60 10.57 -13.63 16.62
C GLU A 60 10.34 -12.30 15.91
N ALA A 61 9.47 -12.28 14.89
CA ALA A 61 9.08 -11.07 14.18
C ALA A 61 8.33 -10.12 15.11
N ILE A 62 7.29 -10.61 15.81
CA ILE A 62 6.51 -9.83 16.79
C ILE A 62 7.40 -9.28 17.90
N ALA A 63 8.31 -10.09 18.46
CA ALA A 63 9.24 -9.66 19.51
C ALA A 63 10.18 -8.51 19.08
N LYS A 64 10.39 -8.33 17.76
CA LYS A 64 11.21 -7.25 17.19
C LYS A 64 10.39 -6.03 16.76
N MET A 65 9.05 -6.13 16.73
CA MET A 65 8.20 -5.00 16.40
C MET A 65 8.21 -3.97 17.54
N LYS A 66 8.12 -2.70 17.16
CA LYS A 66 7.90 -1.60 18.10
C LYS A 66 6.55 -1.00 17.78
N VAL A 67 5.66 -0.98 18.77
CA VAL A 67 4.35 -0.36 18.66
C VAL A 67 4.23 0.84 19.61
N PRO A 68 3.36 1.83 19.31
CA PRO A 68 3.11 2.94 20.21
C PRO A 68 2.58 2.49 21.57
N GLU A 69 2.69 3.35 22.58
CA GLU A 69 2.10 3.10 23.90
C GLU A 69 0.58 2.87 23.79
N GLY A 70 0.08 1.85 24.50
CA GLY A 70 -1.32 1.43 24.45
C GLY A 70 -1.66 0.42 23.34
N PHE A 71 -0.71 0.04 22.49
CA PHE A 71 -0.90 -0.96 21.44
C PHE A 71 -0.19 -2.26 21.75
N THR A 72 -0.72 -3.36 21.21
CA THR A 72 -0.12 -4.69 21.24
C THR A 72 -0.20 -5.32 19.83
N VAL A 73 0.59 -6.36 19.60
CA VAL A 73 0.55 -7.15 18.36
C VAL A 73 0.29 -8.59 18.74
N GLU A 74 -0.69 -9.20 18.08
CA GLU A 74 -1.06 -10.59 18.26
C GLU A 74 -0.94 -11.33 16.93
N LEU A 75 -0.58 -12.60 17.00
CA LEU A 75 -0.48 -13.46 15.82
C LEU A 75 -1.85 -14.05 15.50
N VAL A 76 -2.45 -13.61 14.39
CA VAL A 76 -3.74 -14.14 13.91
C VAL A 76 -3.54 -15.34 12.97
N ALA A 77 -2.59 -15.24 12.04
CA ALA A 77 -2.25 -16.30 11.08
C ALA A 77 -0.81 -16.13 10.56
N ALA A 78 -0.20 -17.23 10.12
CA ALA A 78 1.14 -17.28 9.54
C ALA A 78 1.24 -18.40 8.48
N GLU A 79 2.41 -18.57 7.88
CA GLU A 79 2.68 -19.76 7.07
C GLU A 79 2.52 -21.06 7.90
N PRO A 80 1.92 -22.12 7.33
CA PRO A 80 1.51 -22.29 5.93
C PRO A 80 0.09 -21.79 5.59
N ASP A 81 -0.65 -21.28 6.57
CA ASP A 81 -2.06 -20.91 6.43
C ASP A 81 -2.25 -19.67 5.56
N VAL A 82 -1.32 -18.72 5.64
CA VAL A 82 -1.25 -17.53 4.78
C VAL A 82 0.15 -17.40 4.18
N VAL A 83 0.24 -17.20 2.87
CA VAL A 83 1.48 -17.05 2.11
C VAL A 83 1.31 -15.96 1.07
N ASN A 84 2.23 -14.98 1.03
CA ASN A 84 2.17 -13.83 0.12
C ASN A 84 0.81 -13.11 0.07
N PRO A 85 0.26 -12.66 1.22
CA PRO A 85 -0.99 -11.90 1.24
C PRO A 85 -0.80 -10.55 0.52
N VAL A 86 -1.76 -10.16 -0.33
CA VAL A 86 -1.72 -8.89 -1.09
C VAL A 86 -2.81 -7.93 -0.67
N ALA A 87 -4.06 -8.40 -0.60
CA ALA A 87 -5.20 -7.59 -0.15
C ALA A 87 -6.03 -8.38 0.85
N MET A 88 -6.71 -7.66 1.75
CA MET A 88 -7.61 -8.27 2.74
C MET A 88 -8.86 -7.44 2.98
N THR A 89 -9.92 -8.10 3.42
CA THR A 89 -11.15 -7.47 3.93
C THR A 89 -11.77 -8.35 5.02
N ILE A 90 -12.69 -7.81 5.81
CA ILE A 90 -13.39 -8.52 6.87
C ILE A 90 -14.88 -8.53 6.53
N ASP A 91 -15.53 -9.68 6.63
CA ASP A 91 -16.97 -9.78 6.40
C ASP A 91 -17.80 -9.53 7.67
N GLU A 92 -19.12 -9.51 7.54
CA GLU A 92 -20.06 -9.28 8.63
C GLU A 92 -20.04 -10.37 9.73
N ARG A 93 -19.36 -11.51 9.46
CA ARG A 93 -19.16 -12.60 10.42
C ARG A 93 -17.80 -12.50 11.12
N GLY A 94 -17.00 -11.47 10.83
CA GLY A 94 -15.66 -11.28 11.40
C GLY A 94 -14.58 -12.16 10.76
N ARG A 95 -14.87 -12.80 9.61
CA ARG A 95 -13.89 -13.65 8.92
C ARG A 95 -12.96 -12.79 8.08
N PHE A 96 -11.67 -13.14 8.05
CA PHE A 96 -10.71 -12.47 7.17
C PHE A 96 -10.75 -13.11 5.79
N TRP A 97 -10.89 -12.27 4.77
CA TRP A 97 -10.82 -12.66 3.37
C TRP A 97 -9.53 -12.12 2.78
N ILE A 98 -8.64 -12.99 2.33
CA ILE A 98 -7.28 -12.64 1.95
C ILE A 98 -7.01 -13.11 0.53
N THR A 99 -6.39 -12.26 -0.29
CA THR A 99 -5.84 -12.65 -1.57
C THR A 99 -4.37 -13.05 -1.42
N GLU A 100 -3.98 -14.18 -2.02
CA GLU A 100 -2.58 -14.63 -2.09
C GLU A 100 -2.06 -14.52 -3.51
N SER A 101 -0.82 -14.03 -3.68
CA SER A 101 -0.17 -13.88 -4.98
C SER A 101 1.16 -14.62 -5.08
N PHE A 102 1.15 -15.72 -5.81
CA PHE A 102 2.29 -16.52 -6.26
C PHE A 102 2.68 -16.20 -7.70
N GLU A 103 1.77 -15.61 -8.48
CA GLU A 103 2.01 -15.32 -9.89
C GLU A 103 2.72 -13.99 -10.11
N TYR A 104 2.81 -13.09 -9.13
CA TYR A 104 3.57 -11.84 -9.30
C TYR A 104 5.05 -12.11 -9.68
N PRO A 105 5.64 -11.44 -10.69
CA PRO A 105 5.09 -10.38 -11.56
C PRO A 105 4.67 -10.87 -12.97
N ARG A 106 3.83 -11.90 -13.07
CA ARG A 106 3.39 -12.47 -14.36
C ARG A 106 2.53 -11.47 -15.14
N HIS A 107 3.00 -11.04 -16.30
CA HIS A 107 2.26 -10.10 -17.15
C HIS A 107 1.09 -10.72 -17.91
N SER A 108 1.23 -11.97 -18.38
CA SER A 108 0.16 -12.62 -19.15
C SER A 108 -1.08 -12.86 -18.31
N ALA A 109 -2.24 -12.48 -18.85
CA ALA A 109 -3.53 -12.74 -18.23
C ALA A 109 -3.87 -14.25 -18.21
N GLY A 110 -4.99 -14.57 -17.57
CA GLY A 110 -5.55 -15.92 -17.49
C GLY A 110 -5.17 -16.65 -16.20
N LYS A 111 -5.57 -17.92 -16.14
CA LYS A 111 -5.49 -18.75 -14.94
C LYS A 111 -4.06 -18.85 -14.40
N GLY A 112 -3.94 -18.71 -13.08
CA GLY A 112 -2.71 -18.89 -12.32
C GLY A 112 -2.98 -19.64 -11.02
N ARG A 113 -2.02 -19.65 -10.09
CA ARG A 113 -2.14 -20.36 -8.80
C ARG A 113 -2.62 -19.47 -7.66
N ASP A 114 -2.92 -18.21 -7.96
CA ASP A 114 -3.36 -17.24 -6.96
C ASP A 114 -4.79 -17.54 -6.54
N ARG A 115 -5.13 -17.10 -5.34
CA ARG A 115 -6.36 -17.52 -4.68
C ARG A 115 -6.87 -16.51 -3.69
N VAL A 116 -8.15 -16.65 -3.35
CA VAL A 116 -8.81 -16.00 -2.22
C VAL A 116 -9.03 -17.06 -1.14
N LYS A 117 -8.61 -16.77 0.09
CA LYS A 117 -8.84 -17.58 1.28
C LYS A 117 -9.78 -16.88 2.25
N ILE A 118 -10.53 -17.68 3.00
CA ILE A 118 -11.31 -17.28 4.17
C ILE A 118 -10.60 -17.86 5.38
N LEU A 119 -10.29 -17.00 6.35
CA LEU A 119 -9.75 -17.36 7.66
C LEU A 119 -10.84 -17.10 8.71
N GLU A 120 -11.16 -18.14 9.46
CA GLU A 120 -12.15 -18.11 10.53
C GLU A 120 -11.45 -18.44 11.86
N ASP A 121 -11.80 -17.68 12.89
CA ASP A 121 -11.56 -18.01 14.29
C ASP A 121 -12.89 -18.60 14.82
N THR A 122 -12.93 -19.90 15.08
CA THR A 122 -14.17 -20.60 15.45
C THR A 122 -14.38 -20.75 16.95
N ASP A 123 -13.34 -20.49 17.75
CA ASP A 123 -13.39 -20.53 19.21
C ASP A 123 -13.23 -19.16 19.90
N ALA A 124 -13.06 -18.09 19.10
CA ALA A 124 -12.94 -16.69 19.51
C ALA A 124 -11.70 -16.41 20.40
N ASP A 125 -10.60 -17.12 20.16
CA ASP A 125 -9.33 -16.92 20.87
C ASP A 125 -8.41 -15.86 20.23
N GLY A 126 -8.84 -15.27 19.11
CA GLY A 126 -8.10 -14.27 18.35
C GLY A 126 -7.21 -14.87 17.24
N LYS A 127 -7.21 -16.18 17.05
CA LYS A 127 -6.40 -16.87 16.03
C LYS A 127 -7.29 -17.58 15.01
N ALA A 128 -6.88 -17.54 13.76
CA ALA A 128 -7.55 -18.33 12.75
C ALA A 128 -7.25 -19.82 12.98
N ASP A 129 -8.30 -20.63 13.15
CA ASP A 129 -8.22 -22.09 13.33
C ASP A 129 -8.75 -22.86 12.10
N LYS A 130 -9.42 -22.16 11.19
CA LYS A 130 -10.00 -22.74 9.97
C LYS A 130 -9.68 -21.87 8.76
N VAL A 131 -9.10 -22.51 7.76
CA VAL A 131 -8.72 -21.89 6.49
C VAL A 131 -9.46 -22.57 5.34
N THR A 132 -10.20 -21.80 4.56
CA THR A 132 -10.92 -22.28 3.36
C THR A 132 -10.41 -21.57 2.13
N ILE A 133 -10.08 -22.31 1.07
CA ILE A 133 -9.83 -21.69 -0.25
C ILE A 133 -11.19 -21.45 -0.89
N PHE A 134 -11.59 -20.18 -0.98
CA PHE A 134 -12.86 -19.77 -1.57
C PHE A 134 -12.81 -19.79 -3.10
N ALA A 135 -11.74 -19.26 -3.68
CA ALA A 135 -11.55 -19.22 -5.13
C ALA A 135 -10.07 -19.36 -5.48
N ASP A 136 -9.78 -20.04 -6.58
CA ASP A 136 -8.45 -20.20 -7.17
C ASP A 136 -8.48 -19.83 -8.67
N ASP A 137 -7.48 -20.27 -9.44
CA ASP A 137 -7.33 -19.91 -10.86
C ASP A 137 -7.22 -18.38 -11.09
N LEU A 138 -6.69 -17.63 -10.11
CA LEU A 138 -6.47 -16.18 -10.18
C LEU A 138 -5.03 -15.85 -10.59
N ASN A 139 -4.79 -14.57 -10.87
CA ASN A 139 -3.49 -14.04 -11.31
C ASN A 139 -3.34 -12.57 -10.91
N ILE A 140 -2.58 -12.36 -9.83
CA ILE A 140 -2.33 -11.13 -9.11
C ILE A 140 -3.65 -10.47 -8.68
N PRO A 141 -4.45 -11.13 -7.81
CA PRO A 141 -5.64 -10.53 -7.20
C PRO A 141 -5.24 -9.43 -6.20
N SER A 142 -5.21 -8.18 -6.65
CA SER A 142 -4.68 -7.01 -5.92
C SER A 142 -5.72 -6.17 -5.18
N GLY A 143 -6.98 -6.58 -5.17
CA GLY A 143 -8.04 -5.92 -4.42
C GLY A 143 -9.17 -6.89 -4.11
N ILE A 144 -9.80 -6.73 -2.94
CA ILE A 144 -10.89 -7.59 -2.49
C ILE A 144 -11.91 -6.80 -1.68
N ALA A 145 -13.20 -7.06 -1.91
CA ALA A 145 -14.29 -6.55 -1.08
C ALA A 145 -15.42 -7.58 -0.98
N VAL A 146 -15.92 -7.83 0.23
CA VAL A 146 -17.11 -8.66 0.45
C VAL A 146 -18.34 -7.77 0.43
N GLY A 147 -19.41 -8.17 -0.26
CA GLY A 147 -20.66 -7.43 -0.28
C GLY A 147 -21.59 -7.82 -1.40
N HIS A 148 -22.87 -7.46 -1.26
CA HIS A 148 -23.92 -7.76 -2.24
C HIS A 148 -24.09 -9.26 -2.56
N GLY A 149 -23.86 -10.14 -1.57
CA GLY A 149 -24.06 -11.59 -1.71
C GLY A 149 -22.92 -12.30 -2.44
N GLY A 150 -21.72 -11.73 -2.45
CA GLY A 150 -20.53 -12.35 -3.01
C GLY A 150 -19.26 -11.57 -2.67
N VAL A 151 -18.21 -11.84 -3.42
CA VAL A 151 -16.88 -11.26 -3.26
C VAL A 151 -16.42 -10.65 -4.56
N TRP A 152 -16.00 -9.39 -4.48
CA TRP A 152 -15.43 -8.61 -5.56
C TRP A 152 -13.92 -8.74 -5.52
N VAL A 153 -13.30 -9.06 -6.65
CA VAL A 153 -11.84 -9.23 -6.74
C VAL A 153 -11.30 -8.48 -7.94
N ALA A 154 -10.30 -7.63 -7.69
CA ALA A 154 -9.54 -6.99 -8.75
C ALA A 154 -8.47 -7.97 -9.25
N ASN A 155 -8.72 -8.59 -10.39
CA ASN A 155 -7.87 -9.61 -11.01
C ASN A 155 -7.70 -9.24 -12.49
N ALA A 156 -6.81 -8.28 -12.75
CA ALA A 156 -6.64 -7.69 -14.07
C ALA A 156 -6.54 -8.77 -15.18
N PRO A 157 -7.16 -8.59 -16.36
CA PRO A 157 -7.81 -7.36 -16.84
C PRO A 157 -9.23 -7.14 -16.29
N ASP A 158 -9.68 -7.97 -15.35
CA ASP A 158 -11.06 -8.07 -14.92
C ASP A 158 -11.26 -7.61 -13.46
N ILE A 159 -12.40 -6.99 -13.20
CA ILE A 159 -13.01 -6.97 -11.86
C ILE A 159 -14.05 -8.10 -11.84
N LEU A 160 -13.79 -9.10 -11.01
CA LEU A 160 -14.62 -10.28 -10.87
C LEU A 160 -15.62 -10.10 -9.73
N PHE A 161 -16.82 -10.66 -9.90
CA PHE A 161 -17.76 -10.91 -8.80
C PHE A 161 -17.99 -12.41 -8.68
N MET A 162 -17.67 -12.97 -7.52
CA MET A 162 -17.69 -14.40 -7.25
C MET A 162 -18.66 -14.71 -6.13
N GLN A 163 -19.42 -15.80 -6.26
CA GLN A 163 -20.45 -16.18 -5.30
C GLN A 163 -20.36 -17.66 -4.95
N ASP A 164 -20.67 -17.96 -3.69
CA ASP A 164 -20.99 -19.29 -3.19
C ASP A 164 -22.52 -19.37 -3.08
N THR A 165 -23.17 -20.21 -3.89
CA THR A 165 -24.63 -20.32 -3.94
C THR A 165 -25.19 -21.59 -3.30
N ASP A 166 -24.33 -22.51 -2.86
CA ASP A 166 -24.71 -23.73 -2.14
C ASP A 166 -24.25 -23.76 -0.67
N GLY A 167 -23.42 -22.80 -0.25
CA GLY A 167 -22.99 -22.58 1.12
C GLY A 167 -21.80 -23.44 1.55
N ASP A 168 -21.04 -24.02 0.63
CA ASP A 168 -19.89 -24.88 0.94
C ASP A 168 -18.59 -24.11 1.24
N GLY A 169 -18.62 -22.79 1.15
CA GLY A 169 -17.47 -21.91 1.35
C GLY A 169 -16.59 -21.72 0.12
N LYS A 170 -17.03 -22.15 -1.07
CA LYS A 170 -16.33 -22.01 -2.34
C LYS A 170 -17.16 -21.29 -3.39
N ALA A 171 -16.50 -20.52 -4.24
CA ALA A 171 -17.16 -19.85 -5.34
C ALA A 171 -17.62 -20.85 -6.42
N ASP A 172 -18.92 -20.93 -6.65
CA ASP A 172 -19.53 -21.72 -7.74
C ASP A 172 -19.95 -20.86 -8.94
N LYS A 173 -20.02 -19.53 -8.76
CA LYS A 173 -20.29 -18.54 -9.80
C LYS A 173 -19.17 -17.52 -9.88
N ARG A 174 -18.78 -17.19 -11.10
CA ARG A 174 -17.79 -16.15 -11.42
C ARG A 174 -18.31 -15.30 -12.59
N GLU A 175 -18.52 -14.02 -12.33
CA GLU A 175 -18.92 -13.00 -13.30
C GLU A 175 -17.76 -12.03 -13.55
N VAL A 176 -17.48 -11.72 -14.82
CA VAL A 176 -16.63 -10.57 -15.18
C VAL A 176 -17.53 -9.34 -15.22
N VAL A 177 -17.41 -8.45 -14.23
CA VAL A 177 -18.28 -7.27 -14.12
C VAL A 177 -17.77 -6.13 -14.99
N VAL A 178 -16.46 -5.90 -14.93
CA VAL A 178 -15.75 -4.90 -15.74
C VAL A 178 -14.49 -5.56 -16.26
N THR A 179 -14.17 -5.31 -17.53
CA THR A 179 -12.93 -5.74 -18.16
C THR A 179 -12.28 -4.58 -18.91
N GLY A 180 -11.00 -4.72 -19.24
CA GLY A 180 -10.23 -3.72 -19.97
C GLY A 180 -9.18 -3.01 -19.14
N PHE A 181 -8.93 -3.44 -17.90
CA PHE A 181 -7.78 -2.98 -17.15
C PHE A 181 -6.48 -3.50 -17.78
N GLY A 182 -5.46 -2.65 -17.79
CA GLY A 182 -4.13 -3.01 -18.30
C GLY A 182 -3.46 -4.09 -17.47
N ARG A 183 -2.38 -4.65 -18.03
CA ARG A 183 -1.38 -5.45 -17.32
C ARG A 183 0.05 -5.08 -17.75
N ASP A 184 0.22 -3.86 -18.26
CA ASP A 184 1.51 -3.36 -18.75
C ASP A 184 2.51 -3.30 -17.60
N ASP A 185 2.05 -2.87 -16.43
CA ASP A 185 2.79 -2.88 -15.18
C ASP A 185 2.05 -3.73 -14.13
N THR A 186 2.66 -4.86 -13.75
CA THR A 186 2.09 -5.75 -12.73
C THR A 186 2.19 -5.18 -11.31
N HIS A 187 2.93 -4.08 -11.13
CA HIS A 187 3.03 -3.34 -9.87
C HIS A 187 1.89 -2.33 -9.66
N GLU A 188 1.16 -1.98 -10.73
CA GLU A 188 0.18 -0.87 -10.74
C GLU A 188 -1.21 -1.31 -11.20
N LEU A 189 -1.50 -2.61 -11.07
CA LEU A 189 -2.77 -3.23 -11.40
C LEU A 189 -3.94 -2.63 -10.59
N PRO A 190 -5.19 -2.79 -11.09
CA PRO A 190 -6.37 -2.41 -10.33
C PRO A 190 -6.37 -3.00 -8.92
N ASN A 191 -6.61 -2.17 -7.89
CA ASN A 191 -6.43 -2.58 -6.50
C ASN A 191 -7.41 -1.87 -5.53
N SER A 192 -7.28 -2.16 -4.23
CA SER A 192 -7.92 -1.43 -3.12
C SER A 192 -9.45 -1.27 -3.20
N LEU A 193 -10.15 -2.35 -3.56
CA LEU A 193 -11.60 -2.33 -3.65
C LEU A 193 -12.25 -1.94 -2.30
N THR A 194 -12.99 -0.83 -2.28
CA THR A 194 -13.52 -0.22 -1.04
C THR A 194 -14.95 0.25 -1.26
N TRP A 195 -15.87 -0.10 -0.36
CA TRP A 195 -17.24 0.42 -0.40
C TRP A 195 -17.25 1.89 0.00
N GLY A 196 -17.78 2.75 -0.88
CA GLY A 196 -17.99 4.16 -0.59
C GLY A 196 -19.29 4.41 0.19
N PRO A 197 -19.44 5.60 0.80
CA PRO A 197 -20.62 5.99 1.57
C PRO A 197 -21.90 6.10 0.71
N ASP A 198 -21.76 6.24 -0.60
CA ASP A 198 -22.84 6.23 -1.59
C ASP A 198 -23.27 4.82 -2.02
N GLY A 199 -22.64 3.78 -1.48
CA GLY A 199 -22.90 2.38 -1.80
C GLY A 199 -22.28 1.90 -3.12
N TRP A 200 -21.43 2.69 -3.77
CA TRP A 200 -20.65 2.22 -4.92
C TRP A 200 -19.37 1.52 -4.46
N LEU A 201 -18.87 0.60 -5.28
CA LEU A 201 -17.55 -0.01 -5.05
C LEU A 201 -16.48 0.85 -5.72
N TYR A 202 -15.59 1.44 -4.94
CA TYR A 202 -14.45 2.20 -5.42
C TYR A 202 -13.24 1.30 -5.60
N GLY A 203 -12.35 1.66 -6.51
CA GLY A 203 -11.06 1.01 -6.69
C GLY A 203 -10.07 1.93 -7.38
N LEU A 204 -8.81 1.51 -7.39
CA LEU A 204 -7.69 2.30 -7.87
C LEU A 204 -7.01 1.63 -9.06
N ASN A 205 -6.37 2.39 -9.93
CA ASN A 205 -5.49 1.91 -11.01
C ASN A 205 -4.30 2.86 -11.14
N GLY A 206 -3.07 2.36 -11.32
CA GLY A 206 -1.88 3.20 -11.35
C GLY A 206 -1.57 3.86 -12.70
N VAL A 207 -0.55 4.72 -12.70
CA VAL A 207 -0.13 5.58 -13.81
C VAL A 207 0.49 4.83 -14.99
N PHE A 208 1.21 3.74 -14.74
CA PHE A 208 1.84 2.92 -15.78
C PHE A 208 0.95 1.79 -16.29
N ASN A 209 -0.21 1.56 -15.67
CA ASN A 209 -1.16 0.55 -16.12
C ASN A 209 -2.23 1.15 -17.02
N GLN A 210 -1.96 1.20 -18.33
CA GLN A 210 -2.87 1.78 -19.31
C GLN A 210 -4.14 0.94 -19.44
N SER A 211 -5.28 1.56 -19.11
CA SER A 211 -6.56 0.87 -19.06
C SER A 211 -7.54 1.44 -20.06
N HIS A 212 -8.35 0.55 -20.62
CA HIS A 212 -9.31 0.84 -21.65
C HIS A 212 -10.58 0.03 -21.44
N VAL A 213 -11.52 0.60 -20.68
CA VAL A 213 -12.81 -0.02 -20.37
C VAL A 213 -13.85 0.41 -21.40
N LYS A 214 -14.65 -0.55 -21.89
CA LYS A 214 -15.81 -0.30 -22.75
C LYS A 214 -17.05 -0.94 -22.15
N GLN A 215 -18.10 -0.17 -21.93
CA GLN A 215 -19.34 -0.66 -21.34
C GLN A 215 -20.53 0.20 -21.79
N ASN A 216 -21.65 -0.42 -22.14
CA ASN A 216 -22.91 0.27 -22.48
C ASN A 216 -22.75 1.39 -23.53
N GLY A 217 -21.90 1.17 -24.54
CA GLY A 217 -21.62 2.15 -25.60
C GLY A 217 -20.71 3.32 -25.19
N LYS A 218 -20.22 3.35 -23.94
CA LYS A 218 -19.22 4.29 -23.44
C LYS A 218 -17.83 3.66 -23.45
N GLU A 219 -16.82 4.52 -23.55
CA GLU A 219 -15.41 4.16 -23.60
C GLU A 219 -14.63 5.05 -22.63
N TRP A 220 -13.81 4.45 -21.78
CA TRP A 220 -12.91 5.13 -20.87
C TRP A 220 -11.49 4.68 -21.14
N LYS A 221 -10.63 5.63 -21.50
CA LYS A 221 -9.18 5.44 -21.57
C LYS A 221 -8.60 6.24 -20.43
N PHE A 222 -7.90 5.55 -19.55
CA PHE A 222 -7.39 6.17 -18.34
C PHE A 222 -6.11 5.47 -17.90
N THR A 223 -5.32 6.23 -17.19
CA THR A 223 -4.32 5.74 -16.25
C THR A 223 -4.68 6.35 -14.89
N CYS A 224 -3.96 5.98 -13.83
CA CYS A 224 -3.93 6.73 -12.57
C CYS A 224 -5.29 7.27 -12.09
N ALA A 225 -6.25 6.38 -11.86
CA ALA A 225 -7.64 6.74 -11.63
C ALA A 225 -8.19 6.08 -10.38
N MET A 226 -9.07 6.82 -9.69
CA MET A 226 -10.07 6.22 -8.82
C MET A 226 -11.33 5.96 -9.65
N PHE A 227 -11.66 4.69 -9.84
CA PHE A 227 -12.88 4.26 -10.51
C PHE A 227 -13.94 3.86 -9.49
N ARG A 228 -15.18 3.75 -9.94
CA ARG A 228 -16.27 3.17 -9.16
C ARG A 228 -17.21 2.32 -10.00
N ILE A 229 -17.78 1.29 -9.37
CA ILE A 229 -18.70 0.34 -9.97
C ILE A 229 -19.99 0.32 -9.15
N HIS A 230 -21.13 0.56 -9.79
CA HIS A 230 -22.41 0.42 -9.13
C HIS A 230 -22.73 -1.07 -8.95
N PRO A 231 -22.94 -1.57 -7.72
CA PRO A 231 -22.99 -3.01 -7.46
C PRO A 231 -24.19 -3.71 -8.13
N ARG A 232 -25.35 -3.05 -8.29
CA ARG A 232 -26.53 -3.65 -8.93
C ARG A 232 -26.58 -3.50 -10.45
N THR A 233 -26.39 -2.28 -10.97
CA THR A 233 -26.45 -2.00 -12.42
C THR A 233 -25.17 -2.38 -13.16
N ARG A 234 -24.09 -2.69 -12.42
CA ARG A 234 -22.74 -2.94 -12.91
C ARG A 234 -22.11 -1.73 -13.63
N GLU A 235 -22.71 -0.55 -13.50
CA GLU A 235 -22.22 0.66 -14.19
C GLU A 235 -20.81 1.03 -13.72
N PHE A 236 -19.89 1.16 -14.67
CA PHE A 236 -18.54 1.66 -14.43
C PHE A 236 -18.44 3.18 -14.66
N GLN A 237 -17.72 3.87 -13.78
CA GLN A 237 -17.38 5.28 -13.91
C GLN A 237 -15.96 5.56 -13.43
N ILE A 238 -15.33 6.57 -14.02
CA ILE A 238 -14.14 7.21 -13.44
C ILE A 238 -14.63 8.32 -12.50
N PHE A 239 -14.22 8.27 -11.24
CA PHE A 239 -14.56 9.28 -10.24
C PHE A 239 -13.57 10.46 -10.32
N CYS A 240 -12.27 10.17 -10.30
CA CYS A 240 -11.22 11.16 -10.49
C CYS A 240 -9.94 10.52 -11.04
N GLU A 241 -9.02 11.37 -11.53
CA GLU A 241 -7.71 10.99 -12.08
C GLU A 241 -6.63 11.92 -11.51
N GLY A 242 -5.36 11.48 -11.54
CA GLY A 242 -4.20 12.37 -11.31
C GLY A 242 -3.37 12.14 -10.04
N THR A 243 -3.53 10.99 -9.38
CA THR A 243 -2.59 10.52 -8.32
C THR A 243 -1.25 10.03 -8.94
N SER A 244 -0.64 8.95 -8.42
CA SER A 244 0.48 8.23 -9.07
C SER A 244 0.26 6.72 -9.09
N ASN A 245 0.74 6.03 -8.06
CA ASN A 245 0.58 4.60 -7.82
C ASN A 245 -0.22 4.41 -6.52
N PRO A 246 -1.55 4.63 -6.57
CA PRO A 246 -2.39 4.60 -5.39
C PRO A 246 -2.64 3.16 -4.92
N TRP A 247 -2.60 2.95 -3.59
CA TRP A 247 -2.77 1.65 -2.92
C TRP A 247 -3.65 1.68 -1.67
N GLY A 248 -4.29 2.82 -1.38
CA GLY A 248 -5.24 2.90 -0.28
C GLY A 248 -6.34 3.91 -0.58
N ILE A 249 -7.57 3.55 -0.23
CA ILE A 249 -8.71 4.44 -0.16
C ILE A 249 -9.34 4.27 1.22
N ALA A 250 -9.66 5.37 1.88
CA ALA A 250 -10.51 5.39 3.06
C ALA A 250 -11.53 6.53 2.95
N PHE A 251 -12.70 6.35 3.56
CA PHE A 251 -13.70 7.39 3.69
C PHE A 251 -13.89 7.75 5.16
N ASP A 252 -14.04 9.03 5.46
CA ASP A 252 -14.46 9.48 6.80
C ASP A 252 -15.99 9.40 6.97
N GLU A 253 -16.48 9.78 8.14
CA GLU A 253 -17.90 9.74 8.48
C GLU A 253 -18.73 10.76 7.68
N GLU A 254 -18.10 11.83 7.21
CA GLU A 254 -18.67 12.86 6.35
C GLU A 254 -18.70 12.45 4.87
N GLY A 255 -17.97 11.39 4.51
CA GLY A 255 -17.88 10.83 3.17
C GLY A 255 -16.76 11.41 2.30
N SER A 256 -15.82 12.16 2.88
CA SER A 256 -14.60 12.60 2.19
C SER A 256 -13.72 11.40 1.86
N ALA A 257 -13.10 11.38 0.68
CA ALA A 257 -12.19 10.31 0.31
C ALA A 257 -10.73 10.71 0.62
N PHE A 258 -9.98 9.76 1.17
CA PHE A 258 -8.55 9.85 1.39
C PHE A 258 -7.86 8.77 0.57
N VAL A 259 -6.98 9.18 -0.33
CA VAL A 259 -6.21 8.25 -1.17
C VAL A 259 -4.75 8.29 -0.76
N SER A 260 -4.13 7.13 -0.58
CA SER A 260 -2.69 7.02 -0.41
C SER A 260 -2.03 6.48 -1.68
N ALA A 261 -0.85 6.98 -1.99
CA ALA A 261 -0.05 6.49 -3.10
C ALA A 261 1.43 6.41 -2.75
N CYS A 262 2.13 5.62 -3.56
CA CYS A 262 3.56 5.44 -3.48
C CYS A 262 4.25 6.43 -4.45
N VAL A 263 5.51 6.79 -4.16
CA VAL A 263 6.47 7.53 -5.01
C VAL A 263 6.45 9.08 -4.94
N ILE A 264 5.29 9.77 -4.83
CA ILE A 264 5.20 11.25 -4.71
C ILE A 264 4.41 11.66 -3.46
N ASP A 265 3.80 12.86 -3.37
CA ASP A 265 2.92 13.25 -2.24
C ASP A 265 2.03 12.07 -1.83
N HIS A 266 1.99 11.74 -0.54
CA HIS A 266 1.55 10.40 -0.11
C HIS A 266 0.06 10.31 0.24
N LEU A 267 -0.65 11.45 0.27
CA LEU A 267 -2.02 11.54 0.72
C LEU A 267 -2.78 12.62 -0.04
N TRP A 268 -3.93 12.25 -0.62
CA TRP A 268 -4.88 13.15 -1.26
C TRP A 268 -6.17 13.16 -0.44
N HIS A 269 -6.79 14.35 -0.33
CA HIS A 269 -8.14 14.54 0.18
C HIS A 269 -9.01 15.01 -1.00
N LEU A 270 -10.09 14.28 -1.26
CA LEU A 270 -10.97 14.46 -2.43
C LEU A 270 -12.41 14.77 -1.99
#